data_AF-A0A2G5SXV2-F1
#
_entry.id   AF-A0A2G5SXV2-F1
#
_cell.length_a   1.000
_cell.length_b   1.000
_cell.length_c   1.000
_cell.angle_alpha   90.00
_cell.angle_beta   90.00
_cell.angle_gamma   90.00
#
_symmetry.space_group_name_H-M   'P 1'
#
loop_
_entity.id
_entity.type
_entity.pdbx_description
1 polymer ?
#
loop_
_entity_poly.entity_id
_entity_poly.type
_entity_poly.pdbx_seq_one_letter_code
_entity_poly.pdbx_strand_id
1 'polypeptide(L)'
;MKLLFFLVLFTTISHCFGAEDPDDLLQFIIDSYAKPCEAELNAVKTCLHSVASNLNISESYNMFLDKELMISVMEEFENSTCFGPSECANVKVAKYVYDAVMYIGFKVYKQGFGCIENTSLEQYQDIGQHCVNLILISGQIKARTIDSFIDMLKPMVQCMVPRLACTDTEKNALFAASYRGIDLVDGFIHPEKLRNHLQLSESDISNEEIASALNIFS
;
A
#
# COMPACT_ATOMS: atom_id res chain seq x y z
N MET A 1 1.03 0.89 11.57
CA MET A 1 1.19 1.18 10.13
C MET A 1 0.03 0.56 9.34
N LYS A 2 -1.16 1.17 9.33
CA LYS A 2 -2.27 0.70 8.49
C LYS A 2 -3.08 1.92 7.95
N LEU A 3 -2.51 2.63 6.98
CA LEU A 3 -3.15 2.86 5.68
C LEU A 3 -4.68 3.05 5.74
N LEU A 4 -5.19 4.09 6.41
CA LEU A 4 -6.62 4.23 6.76
C LEU A 4 -7.58 4.01 5.56
N PHE A 5 -7.23 4.54 4.39
CA PHE A 5 -8.01 4.37 3.16
C PHE A 5 -7.94 2.94 2.59
N PHE A 6 -6.77 2.31 2.63
CA PHE A 6 -6.61 0.91 2.24
C PHE A 6 -7.17 -0.04 3.29
N LEU A 7 -7.19 0.34 4.56
CA LEU A 7 -7.82 -0.38 5.65
C LEU A 7 -9.33 -0.29 5.54
N VAL A 8 -9.90 0.86 5.16
CA VAL A 8 -11.32 0.98 4.83
C VAL A 8 -11.63 0.15 3.57
N LEU A 9 -10.87 0.26 2.48
CA LEU A 9 -11.05 -0.61 1.29
C LEU A 9 -10.93 -2.10 1.65
N PHE A 10 -9.89 -2.52 2.36
CA PHE A 10 -9.70 -3.92 2.77
C PHE A 10 -10.79 -4.40 3.73
N THR A 11 -11.11 -3.65 4.79
CA THR A 11 -12.13 -4.07 5.76
C THR A 11 -13.51 -4.14 5.12
N THR A 12 -13.87 -3.17 4.28
CA THR A 12 -15.17 -3.18 3.57
C THR A 12 -15.28 -4.39 2.65
N ILE A 13 -14.18 -4.78 1.99
CA ILE A 13 -14.19 -5.93 1.08
C ILE A 13 -14.08 -7.26 1.87
N SER A 14 -13.23 -7.38 2.90
CA SER A 14 -13.16 -8.56 3.78
C SER A 14 -14.51 -8.87 4.45
N HIS A 15 -15.25 -7.84 4.88
CA HIS A 15 -16.60 -7.99 5.44
C HIS A 15 -17.62 -8.46 4.39
N CYS A 16 -17.50 -8.04 3.13
CA CYS A 16 -18.37 -8.48 2.04
C CYS A 16 -18.11 -9.92 1.59
N PHE A 17 -16.88 -10.41 1.71
CA PHE A 17 -16.48 -11.74 1.24
C PHE A 17 -16.39 -12.81 2.34
N GLY A 18 -16.61 -12.44 3.60
CA GLY A 18 -16.61 -13.39 4.73
C GLY A 18 -15.23 -13.97 5.02
N ALA A 19 -14.16 -13.24 4.69
CA ALA A 19 -12.80 -13.62 5.07
C ALA A 19 -12.62 -13.29 6.56
N GLU A 20 -12.49 -14.33 7.39
CA GLU A 20 -12.48 -14.19 8.85
C GLU A 20 -11.22 -13.53 9.41
N ASP A 21 -10.13 -13.39 8.64
CA ASP A 21 -8.94 -12.70 9.16
C ASP A 21 -8.05 -12.02 8.09
N PRO A 22 -7.89 -10.69 8.11
CA PRO A 22 -6.90 -9.97 7.30
C PRO A 22 -5.44 -10.23 7.72
N ASP A 23 -5.19 -10.82 8.89
CA ASP A 23 -3.83 -11.04 9.40
C ASP A 23 -3.14 -12.27 8.76
N ASP A 24 -3.88 -13.24 8.21
CA ASP A 24 -3.33 -14.44 7.54
C ASP A 24 -2.51 -14.11 6.26
N LEU A 25 -2.87 -13.05 5.55
CA LEU A 25 -2.21 -12.65 4.31
C LEU A 25 -0.88 -11.91 4.59
N LEU A 26 -0.77 -11.27 5.75
CA LEU A 26 0.45 -10.65 6.27
C LEU A 26 1.41 -11.69 6.86
N GLN A 27 0.88 -12.71 7.54
CA GLN A 27 1.69 -13.78 8.14
C GLN A 27 2.38 -14.66 7.07
N PHE A 28 1.74 -14.86 5.90
CA PHE A 28 2.32 -15.61 4.78
C PHE A 28 3.59 -14.97 4.18
N ILE A 29 3.78 -13.66 4.36
CA ILE A 29 4.92 -12.90 3.81
C ILE A 29 6.18 -13.05 4.69
N ILE A 30 6.05 -13.45 5.96
CA ILE A 30 7.06 -13.17 6.98
C ILE A 30 8.16 -14.25 7.12
N ASP A 31 7.95 -15.49 6.66
CA ASP A 31 8.93 -16.56 6.92
C ASP A 31 9.72 -16.98 5.66
N SER A 32 10.88 -16.36 5.41
CA SER A 32 12.10 -17.03 4.93
C SER A 32 13.29 -16.07 4.70
N TYR A 33 14.50 -16.62 4.86
CA TYR A 33 15.82 -15.98 4.78
C TYR A 33 16.23 -15.47 3.38
N ALA A 34 17.07 -14.42 3.31
CA ALA A 34 17.89 -14.07 2.14
C ALA A 34 19.38 -13.85 2.52
N LYS A 35 20.32 -14.34 1.69
CA LYS A 35 21.78 -14.24 1.90
C LYS A 35 22.60 -13.53 0.81
N PRO A 36 22.06 -13.05 -0.32
CA PRO A 36 22.67 -11.95 -1.07
C PRO A 36 22.16 -10.60 -0.54
N CYS A 37 23.04 -9.61 -0.42
CA CYS A 37 22.75 -8.21 -0.05
C CYS A 37 22.36 -7.86 1.40
N GLU A 38 22.49 -8.78 2.36
CA GLU A 38 22.14 -8.52 3.77
C GLU A 38 22.77 -7.23 4.32
N ALA A 39 24.02 -6.93 3.97
CA ALA A 39 24.71 -5.73 4.42
C ALA A 39 24.09 -4.43 3.85
N GLU A 40 23.77 -4.39 2.56
CA GLU A 40 23.14 -3.22 1.94
C GLU A 40 21.72 -3.02 2.45
N LEU A 41 20.96 -4.12 2.59
CA LEU A 41 19.59 -4.09 3.10
C LEU A 41 19.55 -3.66 4.58
N ASN A 42 20.49 -4.15 5.41
CA ASN A 42 20.63 -3.71 6.79
C ASN A 42 21.03 -2.23 6.88
N ALA A 43 21.88 -1.73 5.99
CA ALA A 43 22.23 -0.31 5.95
C ALA A 43 21.01 0.58 5.67
N VAL A 44 20.16 0.18 4.72
CA VAL A 44 18.87 0.85 4.45
C VAL A 44 17.99 0.82 5.70
N LYS A 45 17.81 -0.36 6.32
CA LYS A 45 16.99 -0.53 7.53
C LYS A 45 17.46 0.36 8.68
N THR A 46 18.76 0.36 8.97
CA THR A 46 19.35 1.22 10.02
C THR A 46 19.12 2.70 9.72
N CYS A 47 19.27 3.13 8.47
CA CYS A 47 19.00 4.51 8.07
C CYS A 47 17.54 4.90 8.31
N LEU A 48 16.58 4.09 7.84
CA LEU A 48 15.16 4.36 8.02
C LEU A 48 14.76 4.43 9.51
N HIS A 49 15.29 3.53 10.35
CA HIS A 49 15.06 3.61 11.80
C HIS A 49 15.64 4.87 12.42
N SER A 50 16.80 5.34 11.95
CA SER A 50 17.39 6.59 12.44
C SER A 50 16.51 7.79 12.10
N VAL A 51 15.93 7.83 10.90
CA VAL A 51 14.98 8.89 10.51
C VAL A 51 13.74 8.84 11.40
N ALA A 52 13.14 7.66 11.57
CA ALA A 52 11.96 7.46 12.42
C ALA A 52 12.20 7.91 13.87
N SER A 53 13.37 7.58 14.44
CA SER A 53 13.71 7.90 15.83
C SER A 53 13.83 9.40 16.08
N ASN A 54 14.25 10.18 15.07
CA ASN A 54 14.39 11.63 15.19
C ASN A 54 13.02 12.35 15.23
N LEU A 55 11.97 11.69 14.76
CA LEU A 55 10.64 12.29 14.60
C LEU A 55 9.76 12.19 15.86
N ASN A 56 10.25 11.56 16.93
CA ASN A 56 9.56 11.36 18.22
C ASN A 56 8.07 10.98 18.05
N ILE A 57 7.82 10.09 17.08
CA ILE A 57 6.49 9.71 16.64
C ILE A 57 5.82 8.93 17.78
N SER A 58 4.70 9.44 18.30
CA SER A 58 3.90 8.68 19.26
C SER A 58 3.30 7.47 18.56
N GLU A 59 3.24 6.30 19.22
CA GLU A 59 2.57 5.11 18.68
C GLU A 59 1.03 5.25 18.57
N SER A 60 0.47 6.42 18.92
CA SER A 60 -0.96 6.68 18.88
C SER A 60 -1.49 6.76 17.44
N TYR A 61 -2.57 6.03 17.18
CA TYR A 61 -3.31 6.09 15.90
C TYR A 61 -3.76 7.49 15.49
N ASN A 62 -3.91 8.41 16.45
CA ASN A 62 -4.33 9.78 16.17
C ASN A 62 -3.31 10.55 15.31
N MET A 63 -2.04 10.13 15.30
CA MET A 63 -1.02 10.74 14.44
C MET A 63 -1.38 10.67 12.95
N PHE A 64 -2.11 9.63 12.52
CA PHE A 64 -2.44 9.42 11.11
C PHE A 64 -3.55 10.34 10.62
N LEU A 65 -4.27 10.98 11.56
CA LEU A 65 -5.27 12.00 11.30
C LEU A 65 -4.68 13.41 11.40
N ASP A 66 -3.43 13.55 11.87
CA ASP A 66 -2.72 14.81 11.83
C ASP A 66 -2.02 14.97 10.47
N LYS A 67 -2.70 15.70 9.57
CA LYS A 67 -2.21 15.95 8.21
C LYS A 67 -0.82 16.57 8.20
N GLU A 68 -0.60 17.61 9.01
CA GLU A 68 0.64 18.39 8.97
C GLU A 68 1.80 17.57 9.56
N LEU A 69 1.55 16.81 10.63
CA LEU A 69 2.51 15.84 11.15
C LEU A 69 2.87 14.79 10.10
N MET A 70 1.88 14.19 9.43
CA MET A 70 2.14 13.17 8.41
C MET A 70 2.88 13.73 7.20
N ILE A 71 2.60 14.97 6.79
CA ILE A 71 3.39 15.65 5.74
C ILE A 71 4.84 15.83 6.19
N SER A 72 5.06 16.31 7.42
CA SER A 72 6.41 16.50 7.96
C SER A 72 7.18 15.19 8.04
N VAL A 73 6.56 14.11 8.54
CA VAL A 73 7.16 12.77 8.59
C VAL A 73 7.57 12.32 7.19
N MET A 74 6.68 12.47 6.21
CA MET A 74 6.98 12.07 4.84
C MET A 74 8.10 12.89 4.21
N GLU A 75 8.15 14.20 4.44
CA GLU A 75 9.22 15.04 3.91
C GLU A 75 10.58 14.67 4.51
N GLU A 76 10.62 14.29 5.78
CA GLU A 76 11.84 13.82 6.45
C GLU A 76 12.32 12.48 5.89
N PHE A 77 11.40 11.56 5.59
CA PHE A 77 11.74 10.35 4.86
C PHE A 77 12.18 10.64 3.43
N GLU A 78 11.47 11.46 2.66
CA GLU A 78 11.78 11.77 1.26
C GLU A 78 13.17 12.40 1.11
N ASN A 79 13.55 13.26 2.07
CA ASN A 79 14.86 13.89 2.10
C ASN A 79 15.98 12.98 2.65
N SER A 80 15.63 11.79 3.14
CA SER A 80 16.62 10.83 3.61
C SER A 80 17.40 10.23 2.45
N THR A 81 18.71 10.07 2.62
CA THR A 81 19.59 9.42 1.63
C THR A 81 19.66 7.90 1.83
N CYS A 82 18.63 7.31 2.46
CA CYS A 82 18.64 5.89 2.83
C CYS A 82 18.71 4.95 1.62
N PHE A 83 18.23 5.41 0.45
CA PHE A 83 18.30 4.66 -0.79
C PHE A 83 19.29 5.31 -1.77
N GLY A 84 20.50 4.76 -1.83
CA GLY A 84 21.48 5.09 -2.86
C GLY A 84 21.35 4.20 -4.11
N PRO A 85 22.15 4.45 -5.16
CA PRO A 85 22.29 3.54 -6.29
C PRO A 85 22.76 2.16 -5.79
N SER A 86 21.99 1.11 -6.08
CA SER A 86 22.31 -0.26 -5.70
C SER A 86 21.92 -1.20 -6.84
N GLU A 87 22.79 -2.17 -7.13
CA GLU A 87 22.49 -3.27 -8.06
C GLU A 87 21.79 -4.43 -7.35
N CYS A 88 21.71 -4.40 -6.03
CA CYS A 88 21.05 -5.44 -5.27
C CYS A 88 19.55 -5.48 -5.57
N ALA A 89 19.05 -6.67 -5.94
CA ALA A 89 17.64 -6.90 -6.18
C ALA A 89 16.76 -6.61 -4.94
N ASN A 90 17.15 -7.05 -3.74
CA ASN A 90 16.39 -6.79 -2.50
C ASN A 90 16.30 -5.29 -2.19
N VAL A 91 17.37 -4.53 -2.45
CA VAL A 91 17.37 -3.06 -2.27
C VAL A 91 16.49 -2.39 -3.32
N LYS A 92 16.49 -2.88 -4.57
CA LYS A 92 15.59 -2.40 -5.63
C LYS A 92 14.12 -2.64 -5.27
N VAL A 93 13.79 -3.82 -4.73
CA VAL A 93 12.44 -4.16 -4.24
C VAL A 93 12.05 -3.25 -3.07
N ALA A 94 12.90 -3.15 -2.05
CA ALA A 94 12.71 -2.27 -0.90
C ALA A 94 12.46 -0.82 -1.33
N LYS A 95 13.29 -0.32 -2.25
CA LYS A 95 13.15 1.03 -2.81
C LYS A 95 11.82 1.21 -3.53
N TYR A 96 11.41 0.25 -4.36
CA TYR A 96 10.14 0.32 -5.08
C TYR A 96 8.94 0.45 -4.12
N VAL A 97 8.94 -0.33 -3.04
CA VAL A 97 7.90 -0.30 -2.00
C VAL A 97 7.92 1.04 -1.28
N TYR A 98 9.11 1.48 -0.86
CA TYR A 98 9.30 2.78 -0.22
C TYR A 98 8.77 3.92 -1.10
N ASP A 99 9.20 4.00 -2.36
CA ASP A 99 8.78 5.03 -3.32
C ASP A 99 7.26 4.97 -3.55
N ALA A 100 6.66 3.77 -3.57
CA ALA A 100 5.21 3.61 -3.67
C ALA A 100 4.48 4.16 -2.45
N VAL A 101 4.93 3.82 -1.23
CA VAL A 101 4.33 4.30 0.03
C VAL A 101 4.44 5.82 0.13
N MET A 102 5.59 6.39 -0.20
CA MET A 102 5.80 7.84 -0.22
C MET A 102 4.88 8.53 -1.23
N TYR A 103 4.77 8.00 -2.44
CA TYR A 103 3.86 8.52 -3.45
C TYR A 103 2.40 8.50 -2.99
N ILE A 104 1.94 7.36 -2.45
CA ILE A 104 0.58 7.20 -1.93
C ILE A 104 0.32 8.21 -0.82
N GLY A 105 1.25 8.30 0.14
CA GLY A 105 1.18 9.22 1.26
C GLY A 105 1.08 10.68 0.80
N PHE A 106 1.94 11.14 -0.10
CA PHE A 106 1.86 12.51 -0.60
C PHE A 106 0.57 12.79 -1.36
N LYS A 107 0.08 11.84 -2.16
CA LYS A 107 -1.22 11.99 -2.84
C LYS A 107 -2.35 12.13 -1.84
N VAL A 108 -2.37 11.30 -0.81
CA VAL A 108 -3.39 11.35 0.24
C VAL A 108 -3.24 12.63 1.06
N TYR A 109 -2.13 12.82 1.78
CA TYR A 109 -2.03 13.87 2.79
C TYR A 109 -1.90 15.29 2.19
N LYS A 110 -1.19 15.48 1.06
CA LYS A 110 -1.07 16.81 0.44
C LYS A 110 -2.27 17.16 -0.44
N GLN A 111 -2.90 16.19 -1.10
CA GLN A 111 -3.86 16.47 -2.19
C GLN A 111 -5.25 15.89 -1.98
N GLY A 112 -5.42 14.82 -1.20
CA GLY A 112 -6.71 14.10 -1.03
C GLY A 112 -7.31 14.15 0.38
N PHE A 113 -6.56 14.62 1.38
CA PHE A 113 -6.88 14.44 2.80
C PHE A 113 -8.18 15.11 3.21
N GLY A 114 -8.46 16.31 2.66
CA GLY A 114 -9.69 17.04 2.97
C GLY A 114 -10.93 16.21 2.68
N CYS A 115 -10.95 15.48 1.56
CA CYS A 115 -12.05 14.58 1.26
C CYS A 115 -12.13 13.39 2.23
N ILE A 116 -10.99 12.82 2.62
CA ILE A 116 -10.96 11.66 3.52
C ILE A 116 -11.48 12.03 4.90
N GLU A 117 -10.98 13.12 5.46
CA GLU A 117 -11.34 13.62 6.80
C GLU A 117 -12.83 13.98 6.89
N ASN A 118 -13.41 14.53 5.82
CA ASN A 118 -14.81 14.99 5.81
C ASN A 118 -15.83 13.90 5.43
N THR A 119 -15.38 12.71 5.05
CA THR A 119 -16.28 11.59 4.72
C THR A 119 -16.40 10.67 5.93
N SER A 120 -17.63 10.47 6.42
CA SER A 120 -17.84 9.58 7.56
C SER A 120 -17.58 8.11 7.19
N LEU A 121 -17.25 7.29 8.20
CA LEU A 121 -17.08 5.85 7.98
C LEU A 121 -18.34 5.20 7.38
N GLU A 122 -19.52 5.61 7.84
CA GLU A 122 -20.82 5.14 7.33
C GLU A 122 -20.99 5.48 5.84
N GLN A 123 -20.65 6.71 5.44
CA GLN A 123 -20.69 7.11 4.02
C GLN A 123 -19.74 6.28 3.16
N TYR A 124 -18.53 6.00 3.67
CA TYR A 124 -17.59 5.12 2.97
C TYR A 124 -18.13 3.70 2.79
N GLN A 125 -18.73 3.15 3.84
CA GLN A 125 -19.32 1.80 3.82
C GLN A 125 -20.49 1.72 2.86
N ASP A 126 -21.39 2.71 2.87
CA ASP A 126 -22.54 2.77 1.97
C ASP A 126 -22.12 2.86 0.50
N ILE A 127 -21.17 3.75 0.19
CA ILE A 127 -20.61 3.89 -1.16
C ILE A 127 -19.91 2.58 -1.58
N GLY A 128 -19.12 2.00 -0.68
CA GLY A 128 -18.41 0.74 -0.91
C GLY A 128 -19.37 -0.40 -1.22
N GLN A 129 -20.39 -0.61 -0.38
CA GLN A 129 -21.40 -1.65 -0.55
C GLN A 129 -22.16 -1.49 -1.86
N HIS A 130 -22.53 -0.26 -2.22
CA HIS A 130 -23.17 0.03 -3.49
C HIS A 130 -22.29 -0.39 -4.67
N CYS A 131 -21.00 -0.05 -4.63
CA CYS A 131 -20.05 -0.41 -5.68
C CYS A 131 -19.80 -1.91 -5.79
N VAL A 132 -19.69 -2.61 -4.65
CA VAL A 132 -19.59 -4.08 -4.61
C VAL A 132 -20.81 -4.70 -5.29
N ASN A 133 -22.01 -4.25 -4.92
CA ASN A 133 -23.25 -4.77 -5.49
C ASN A 133 -23.33 -4.58 -7.01
N LEU A 134 -22.92 -3.41 -7.52
CA LEU A 134 -22.89 -3.16 -8.97
C LEU A 134 -21.94 -4.11 -9.71
N ILE A 135 -20.75 -4.34 -9.16
CA ILE A 135 -19.75 -5.22 -9.77
C ILE A 135 -20.23 -6.67 -9.74
N LEU A 136 -20.78 -7.14 -8.62
CA LEU A 136 -21.34 -8.49 -8.50
C LEU A 136 -22.49 -8.73 -9.50
N ILE A 137 -23.42 -7.78 -9.61
CA ILE A 137 -24.56 -7.88 -10.55
C ILE A 137 -24.09 -7.87 -12.01
N SER A 138 -23.03 -7.13 -12.34
CA SER A 138 -22.50 -7.06 -13.70
C SER A 138 -21.85 -8.37 -14.19
N GLY A 139 -21.63 -9.34 -13.31
CA GLY A 139 -20.99 -10.61 -13.65
C GLY A 139 -19.50 -10.48 -13.97
N GLN A 140 -18.88 -9.34 -13.64
CA GLN A 140 -17.44 -9.12 -13.76
C GLN A 140 -16.62 -10.09 -12.89
N ILE A 141 -17.21 -10.60 -11.80
CA ILE A 141 -16.56 -11.56 -10.90
C ILE A 141 -17.35 -12.87 -10.94
N LYS A 142 -16.70 -13.91 -11.47
CA LYS A 142 -17.30 -15.24 -11.63
C LYS A 142 -16.79 -16.25 -10.61
N ALA A 143 -15.64 -15.98 -9.99
CA ALA A 143 -15.01 -16.86 -9.01
C ALA A 143 -14.63 -16.06 -7.75
N ARG A 144 -14.77 -16.67 -6.57
CA ARG A 144 -14.31 -16.10 -5.30
C ARG A 144 -12.84 -16.48 -5.06
N THR A 145 -11.96 -16.01 -5.94
CA THR A 145 -10.50 -16.20 -5.82
C THR A 145 -9.80 -14.90 -5.48
N ILE A 146 -8.55 -14.99 -4.98
CA ILE A 146 -7.73 -13.81 -4.69
C ILE A 146 -7.45 -12.98 -5.95
N ASP A 147 -7.19 -13.63 -7.09
CA ASP A 147 -6.99 -12.95 -8.38
C ASP A 147 -8.25 -12.16 -8.78
N SER A 148 -9.42 -12.77 -8.63
CA SER A 148 -10.70 -12.11 -8.93
C SER A 148 -10.98 -10.94 -7.99
N PHE A 149 -10.45 -10.99 -6.76
CA PHE A 149 -10.52 -9.88 -5.81
C PHE A 149 -9.60 -8.73 -6.23
N ILE A 150 -8.35 -9.01 -6.62
CA ILE A 150 -7.41 -7.97 -7.08
C ILE A 150 -7.97 -7.27 -8.32
N ASP A 151 -8.48 -8.05 -9.28
CA ASP A 151 -9.10 -7.55 -10.51
C ASP A 151 -10.31 -6.63 -10.21
N MET A 152 -10.97 -6.81 -9.07
CA MET A 152 -12.10 -5.99 -8.61
C MET A 152 -11.67 -4.64 -8.03
N LEU A 153 -10.45 -4.51 -7.49
CA LEU A 153 -10.07 -3.33 -6.72
C LEU A 153 -10.08 -2.05 -7.57
N LYS A 154 -9.57 -2.09 -8.81
CA LYS A 154 -9.56 -0.91 -9.69
C LYS A 154 -10.97 -0.50 -10.13
N PRO A 155 -11.85 -1.41 -10.58
CA PRO A 155 -13.27 -1.12 -10.81
C PRO A 155 -14.00 -0.57 -9.57
N MET A 156 -13.69 -1.11 -8.38
CA MET A 156 -14.21 -0.60 -7.11
C MET A 156 -13.84 0.86 -6.91
N VAL A 157 -12.56 1.21 -7.09
CA VAL A 157 -12.09 2.60 -7.00
C VAL A 157 -12.77 3.49 -8.04
N GLN A 158 -12.91 3.02 -9.29
CA GLN A 158 -13.64 3.71 -10.36
C GLN A 158 -15.11 3.98 -10.02
N CYS A 159 -15.70 3.14 -9.19
CA CYS A 159 -17.05 3.35 -8.70
C CYS A 159 -17.08 4.27 -7.47
N MET A 160 -16.20 4.06 -6.49
CA MET A 160 -16.24 4.75 -5.20
C MET A 160 -15.80 6.21 -5.30
N VAL A 161 -14.63 6.48 -5.89
CA VAL A 161 -14.02 7.82 -5.88
C VAL A 161 -14.92 8.89 -6.50
N PRO A 162 -15.61 8.66 -7.64
CA PRO A 162 -16.51 9.67 -8.21
C PRO A 162 -17.71 10.01 -7.32
N ARG A 163 -18.13 9.09 -6.44
CA ARG A 163 -19.28 9.23 -5.53
C ARG A 163 -18.93 9.97 -4.25
N LEU A 164 -17.64 10.12 -3.94
CA LEU A 164 -17.21 10.93 -2.82
C LEU A 164 -17.45 12.42 -3.11
N ALA A 165 -17.85 13.15 -2.07
CA ALA A 165 -18.05 14.59 -2.12
C ALA A 165 -16.72 15.37 -2.09
N CYS A 166 -15.77 15.01 -2.96
CA CYS A 166 -14.49 15.71 -3.12
C CYS A 166 -14.48 16.63 -4.33
N THR A 167 -13.50 17.54 -4.34
CA THR A 167 -13.09 18.27 -5.56
C THR A 167 -12.45 17.32 -6.59
N ASP A 168 -12.37 17.75 -7.86
CA ASP A 168 -11.72 16.96 -8.91
C ASP A 168 -10.23 16.71 -8.62
N THR A 169 -9.55 17.68 -8.02
CA THR A 169 -8.15 17.54 -7.59
C THR A 169 -7.99 16.42 -6.56
N GLU A 170 -8.86 16.40 -5.55
CA GLU A 170 -8.85 15.35 -4.53
C GLU A 170 -9.23 13.98 -5.13
N LYS A 171 -10.23 13.91 -6.01
CA LYS A 171 -10.59 12.67 -6.71
C LYS A 171 -9.42 12.11 -7.50
N ASN A 172 -8.74 12.95 -8.27
CA ASN A 172 -7.56 12.53 -9.04
C ASN A 172 -6.43 12.04 -8.13
N ALA A 173 -6.23 12.69 -6.98
CA ALA A 173 -5.24 12.24 -6.00
C ALA A 173 -5.62 10.88 -5.40
N LEU A 174 -6.89 10.69 -5.01
CA LEU A 174 -7.41 9.43 -4.49
C LEU A 174 -7.32 8.30 -5.53
N PHE A 175 -7.64 8.57 -6.80
CA PHE A 175 -7.46 7.62 -7.89
C PHE A 175 -6.01 7.16 -7.99
N ALA A 176 -5.08 8.10 -8.07
CA ALA A 176 -3.65 7.81 -8.20
C ALA A 176 -3.11 7.02 -7.00
N ALA A 177 -3.47 7.43 -5.78
CA ALA A 177 -3.08 6.72 -4.55
C ALA A 177 -3.65 5.30 -4.51
N SER A 178 -4.93 5.14 -4.81
CA SER A 178 -5.61 3.84 -4.82
C SER A 178 -4.97 2.90 -5.82
N TYR A 179 -4.76 3.36 -7.06
CA TYR A 179 -4.19 2.53 -8.12
C TYR A 179 -2.77 2.12 -7.78
N ARG A 180 -1.95 3.05 -7.26
CA ARG A 180 -0.57 2.75 -6.86
C ARG A 180 -0.52 1.67 -5.78
N GLY A 181 -1.39 1.73 -4.77
CA GLY A 181 -1.38 0.69 -3.75
C GLY A 181 -2.07 -0.61 -4.20
N ILE A 182 -3.02 -0.57 -5.15
CA ILE A 182 -3.51 -1.80 -5.79
C ILE A 182 -2.37 -2.47 -6.56
N ASP A 183 -1.59 -1.72 -7.34
CA ASP A 183 -0.43 -2.27 -8.06
C ASP A 183 0.62 -2.84 -7.10
N LEU A 184 0.75 -2.25 -5.90
CA LEU A 184 1.63 -2.75 -4.85
C LEU A 184 1.12 -4.09 -4.28
N VAL A 185 -0.17 -4.17 -3.94
CA VAL A 185 -0.81 -5.41 -3.47
C VAL A 185 -0.78 -6.50 -4.53
N ASP A 186 -1.07 -6.15 -5.80
CA ASP A 186 -0.98 -7.06 -6.94
C ASP A 186 0.45 -7.60 -7.08
N GLY A 187 1.47 -6.74 -7.00
CA GLY A 187 2.87 -7.15 -7.03
C GLY A 187 3.31 -8.03 -5.86
N PHE A 188 2.64 -7.96 -4.70
CA PHE A 188 2.92 -8.84 -3.57
C PHE A 188 2.25 -10.21 -3.69
N ILE A 189 1.02 -10.25 -4.19
CA ILE A 189 0.30 -11.51 -4.43
C ILE A 189 0.86 -12.23 -5.66
N HIS A 190 1.42 -11.47 -6.61
CA HIS A 190 2.04 -11.93 -7.84
C HIS A 190 3.49 -11.41 -7.96
N PRO A 191 4.46 -11.97 -7.19
CA PRO A 191 5.85 -11.50 -7.20
C PRO A 191 6.53 -11.51 -8.58
N GLU A 192 6.04 -12.34 -9.50
CA GLU A 192 6.48 -12.34 -10.90
C GLU A 192 6.17 -11.03 -11.63
N LYS A 193 5.04 -10.38 -11.31
CA LYS A 193 4.71 -9.06 -11.87
C LYS A 193 5.67 -8.00 -11.35
N LEU A 194 6.03 -8.08 -10.08
CA LEU A 194 7.01 -7.17 -9.46
C LEU A 194 8.40 -7.33 -10.10
N ARG A 195 8.86 -8.57 -10.29
CA ARG A 195 10.12 -8.85 -11.02
C ARG A 195 10.11 -8.24 -12.42
N ASN A 196 9.06 -8.51 -13.19
CA ASN A 196 8.94 -7.98 -14.55
C ASN A 196 8.97 -6.45 -14.57
N HIS A 197 8.31 -5.81 -13.61
CA HIS A 197 8.32 -4.35 -13.49
C HIS A 197 9.71 -3.80 -13.18
N LEU A 198 10.47 -4.49 -12.33
CA LEU A 198 11.82 -4.12 -11.94
C LEU A 198 12.91 -4.62 -12.91
N GLN A 199 12.52 -5.29 -14.00
CA GLN A 199 13.43 -5.92 -14.96
C GLN A 199 14.40 -6.92 -14.31
N LEU A 200 13.91 -7.64 -13.28
CA LEU A 200 14.65 -8.67 -12.57
C LEU A 200 14.25 -10.05 -13.11
N SER A 201 15.21 -10.95 -13.22
CA SER A 201 14.98 -12.36 -13.52
C SER A 201 14.78 -13.18 -12.25
N GLU A 202 14.23 -14.39 -12.38
CA GLU A 202 14.11 -15.33 -11.26
C GLU A 202 15.48 -15.74 -10.68
N SER A 203 16.54 -15.66 -11.49
CA SER A 203 17.91 -15.85 -11.02
C SER A 203 18.49 -14.66 -10.24
N ASP A 204 17.88 -13.47 -10.35
CA ASP A 204 18.32 -12.28 -9.61
C ASP A 204 17.69 -12.20 -8.22
N ILE A 205 16.45 -12.68 -8.07
CA ILE A 205 15.73 -12.73 -6.80
C ILE A 205 14.57 -13.75 -6.85
N SER A 206 14.54 -14.67 -5.89
CA SER A 206 13.45 -15.64 -5.75
C SER A 206 12.15 -14.99 -5.22
N ASN A 207 11.02 -15.69 -5.29
CA ASN A 207 9.76 -15.22 -4.69
C ASN A 207 9.91 -15.04 -3.17
N GLU A 208 10.63 -15.96 -2.52
CA GLU A 208 10.94 -15.96 -1.09
C GLU A 208 11.80 -14.75 -0.71
N GLU A 209 12.80 -14.41 -1.51
CA GLU A 209 13.67 -13.26 -1.28
C GLU A 209 12.94 -11.92 -1.48
N ILE A 210 11.98 -11.85 -2.42
CA ILE A 210 11.08 -10.69 -2.55
C ILE A 210 10.26 -10.51 -1.27
N ALA A 211 9.68 -11.59 -0.74
CA ALA A 211 8.91 -11.53 0.51
C ALA A 211 9.80 -11.07 1.69
N SER A 212 11.01 -11.61 1.81
CA SER A 212 11.98 -11.21 2.83
C SER A 212 12.39 -9.74 2.75
N ALA A 213 12.49 -9.16 1.55
CA ALA A 213 12.85 -7.75 1.38
C ALA A 213 11.79 -6.79 1.97
N LEU A 214 10.57 -7.28 2.22
CA LEU A 214 9.47 -6.50 2.81
C LEU A 214 9.54 -6.42 4.34
N ASN A 215 10.21 -7.38 4.99
CA ASN A 215 10.44 -7.39 6.45
C ASN A 215 11.36 -6.26 6.95
N ILE A 216 11.85 -5.38 6.07
CA ILE A 216 12.57 -4.17 6.51
C ILE A 216 11.62 -3.09 7.03
N PHE A 217 10.34 -3.15 6.64
CA PHE A 217 9.32 -2.17 7.02
C PHE A 217 8.48 -2.62 8.22
N SER A 218 8.71 -3.84 8.72
CA SER A 218 8.10 -4.41 9.93
C SER A 218 8.92 -4.09 11.18
#